data_AF-C6WLH9-F1
#
_entry.id   AF-C6WLH9-F1
#
_cell.length_a   1.000
_cell.length_b   1.000
_cell.length_c   1.000
_cell.angle_alpha   90.00
_cell.angle_beta   90.00
_cell.angle_gamma   90.00
#
_symmetry.space_group_name_H-M   'P 1'
#
loop_
_entity.id
_entity.type
_entity.pdbx_description
1 polymer ?
#
loop_
_entity_poly.entity_id
_entity_poly.type
_entity_poly.pdbx_seq_one_letter_code
_entity_poly.pdbx_strand_id
1 'polypeptide(L)'
;MRKFAAALLSAVCLLAGFAGTASATPASARSHFYSVPSLPWAKVVDRCIGGAECGGTENRLYFTLERPAYLSRLEVRANDDVAQRHNAVLRVYVDGDLAGQQDVKQAGSTLSYPLYRFGGQVVLESVSTDGGTEETQVGGVRLR
;
A
#
# COMPACT_ATOMS: atom_id res chain seq x y z
N MET A 1 19.03 40.82 60.99
CA MET A 1 17.82 40.76 61.85
C MET A 1 16.75 41.67 61.28
N ARG A 2 15.49 41.23 61.40
CA ARG A 2 14.20 41.87 61.03
C ARG A 2 13.58 41.43 59.69
N LYS A 3 12.54 40.63 59.89
CA LYS A 3 11.51 40.12 58.98
C LYS A 3 10.55 41.26 58.59
N PHE A 4 9.99 41.21 57.38
CA PHE A 4 8.59 41.60 57.13
C PHE A 4 8.01 40.76 55.99
N ALA A 5 6.88 40.15 56.28
CA ALA A 5 5.99 39.45 55.36
C ALA A 5 4.83 40.38 55.00
N ALA A 6 4.25 40.25 53.81
CA ALA A 6 2.82 40.46 53.56
C ALA A 6 2.44 40.00 52.15
N ALA A 7 1.37 39.20 52.11
CA ALA A 7 0.72 38.66 50.94
C ALA A 7 -0.40 39.60 50.42
N LEU A 8 -0.75 39.47 49.14
CA LEU A 8 -2.03 39.88 48.52
C LEU A 8 -2.15 39.09 47.19
N LEU A 9 -2.89 37.99 47.13
CA LEU A 9 -4.33 37.82 46.82
C LEU A 9 -4.77 38.20 45.39
N SER A 10 -5.29 37.18 44.72
CA SER A 10 -6.36 37.16 43.71
C SER A 10 -6.06 37.58 42.27
N ALA A 11 -6.17 36.62 41.34
CA ALA A 11 -7.34 36.56 40.44
C ALA A 11 -7.39 35.24 39.66
N VAL A 12 -8.54 34.60 39.77
CA VAL A 12 -9.01 33.46 38.98
C VAL A 12 -9.15 33.87 37.50
N CYS A 13 -8.65 33.05 36.59
CA CYS A 13 -9.25 32.90 35.27
C CYS A 13 -9.22 31.42 34.88
N LEU A 14 -10.38 30.77 35.05
CA LEU A 14 -10.75 29.58 34.31
C LEU A 14 -10.62 29.88 32.82
N LEU A 15 -9.77 29.14 32.11
CA LEU A 15 -9.97 28.88 30.69
C LEU A 15 -9.96 27.37 30.48
N ALA A 16 -11.16 26.81 30.57
CA ALA A 16 -11.50 25.56 29.94
C ALA A 16 -11.36 25.76 28.42
N GLY A 17 -10.25 25.29 27.85
CA GLY A 17 -9.99 25.30 26.42
C GLY A 17 -10.00 23.87 25.89
N PHE A 18 -11.20 23.41 25.52
CA PHE A 18 -11.53 22.28 24.65
C PHE A 18 -10.45 21.19 24.45
N ALA A 19 -10.69 20.05 25.09
CA ALA A 19 -10.24 18.75 24.61
C ALA A 19 -10.81 18.51 23.20
N GLY A 20 -10.10 18.98 22.17
CA GLY A 20 -10.30 18.55 20.81
C GLY A 20 -9.57 17.22 20.63
N THR A 21 -10.18 16.11 21.04
CA THR A 21 -9.80 14.82 20.49
C THR A 21 -10.16 14.88 19.01
N ALA A 22 -9.22 15.29 18.16
CA ALA A 22 -9.30 15.04 16.74
C ALA A 22 -9.23 13.52 16.58
N SER A 23 -10.38 12.87 16.67
CA SER A 23 -10.54 11.50 16.22
C SER A 23 -10.37 11.54 14.70
N ALA A 24 -9.12 11.46 14.25
CA ALA A 24 -8.83 11.02 12.91
C ALA A 24 -9.38 9.61 12.83
N THR A 25 -10.57 9.46 12.24
CA THR A 25 -11.02 8.18 11.75
C THR A 25 -9.90 7.68 10.85
N PRO A 26 -9.25 6.54 11.14
CA PRO A 26 -8.26 6.01 10.22
C PRO A 26 -8.99 5.85 8.90
N ALA A 27 -8.46 6.48 7.85
CA ALA A 27 -8.88 6.18 6.49
C ALA A 27 -8.76 4.66 6.36
N SER A 28 -9.89 3.98 6.25
CA SER A 28 -9.93 2.53 6.10
C SER A 28 -9.20 2.23 4.80
N ALA A 29 -7.93 1.80 4.92
CA ALA A 29 -7.17 1.25 3.82
C ALA A 29 -8.00 0.06 3.29
N ARG A 30 -8.63 0.27 2.13
CA ARG A 30 -9.47 -0.75 1.51
C ARG A 30 -8.57 -1.59 0.63
N SER A 31 -8.06 -2.68 1.19
CA SER A 31 -7.33 -3.66 0.40
C SER A 31 -8.21 -4.29 -0.66
N HIS A 32 -7.64 -4.47 -1.85
CA HIS A 32 -8.36 -5.04 -3.00
C HIS A 32 -8.07 -6.53 -3.11
N PHE A 33 -9.13 -7.33 -3.04
CA PHE A 33 -9.07 -8.78 -3.09
C PHE A 33 -9.72 -9.32 -4.35
N TYR A 34 -9.05 -10.29 -4.97
CA TYR A 34 -9.50 -11.00 -6.16
C TYR A 34 -9.45 -12.50 -5.89
N SER A 35 -10.59 -13.18 -6.05
CA SER A 35 -10.64 -14.64 -6.07
C SER A 35 -10.32 -15.18 -7.47
N VAL A 36 -9.48 -16.20 -7.53
CA VAL A 36 -9.00 -16.85 -8.76
C VAL A 36 -9.42 -18.33 -8.73
N PRO A 37 -10.36 -18.77 -9.58
CA PRO A 37 -10.92 -20.12 -9.47
C PRO A 37 -9.98 -21.24 -9.94
N SER A 38 -9.17 -20.97 -10.96
CA SER A 38 -8.25 -21.96 -11.53
C SER A 38 -7.12 -21.29 -12.32
N LEU A 39 -6.08 -22.07 -12.65
CA LEU A 39 -5.00 -21.67 -13.55
C LEU A 39 -5.17 -22.32 -14.94
N PRO A 40 -4.69 -21.67 -16.01
CA PRO A 40 -4.16 -20.31 -16.04
C PRO A 40 -5.29 -19.28 -15.92
N TRP A 41 -4.96 -18.09 -15.43
CA TRP A 41 -5.92 -17.02 -15.22
C TRP A 41 -5.38 -15.69 -15.75
N ALA A 42 -6.27 -14.82 -16.25
CA ALA A 42 -5.96 -13.46 -16.63
C ALA A 42 -7.14 -12.53 -16.30
N LYS A 43 -6.85 -11.32 -15.85
CA LYS A 43 -7.86 -10.31 -15.53
C LYS A 43 -7.36 -8.90 -15.80
N VAL A 44 -8.24 -8.07 -16.34
CA VAL A 44 -8.08 -6.61 -16.31
C VAL A 44 -8.43 -6.13 -14.91
N VAL A 45 -7.46 -5.48 -14.26
CA VAL A 45 -7.56 -5.06 -12.86
C VAL A 45 -7.91 -3.58 -12.79
N ASP A 46 -7.28 -2.75 -13.63
CA ASP A 46 -7.41 -1.29 -13.70
C ASP A 46 -7.53 -0.63 -12.33
N ARG A 47 -6.41 -0.64 -11.59
CA ARG A 47 -6.30 -0.10 -10.23
C ARG A 47 -5.03 0.69 -10.04
N CYS A 48 -5.17 1.84 -9.39
CA CYS A 48 -4.09 2.61 -8.81
C CYS A 48 -3.82 2.05 -7.39
N ILE A 49 -2.56 1.79 -7.05
CA ILE A 49 -2.13 1.43 -5.70
C ILE A 49 -0.92 2.26 -5.26
N GLY A 50 -0.84 2.54 -3.96
CA GLY A 50 0.30 3.20 -3.32
C GLY A 50 0.28 4.72 -3.45
N GLY A 51 0.96 5.39 -2.53
CA GLY A 51 1.11 6.83 -2.55
C GLY A 51 -0.21 7.61 -2.37
N ALA A 52 -0.10 8.93 -2.33
CA ALA A 52 -1.22 9.80 -2.02
C ALA A 52 -2.25 9.84 -3.17
N GLU A 53 -1.79 9.78 -4.42
CA GLU A 53 -2.68 9.93 -5.59
C GLU A 53 -3.58 8.69 -5.79
N CYS A 54 -3.15 7.51 -5.35
CA CYS A 54 -3.99 6.31 -5.38
C CYS A 54 -4.89 6.14 -4.13
N GLY A 55 -5.02 7.17 -3.29
CA GLY A 55 -5.88 7.12 -2.10
C GLY A 55 -5.17 6.77 -0.79
N GLY A 56 -3.83 6.90 -0.74
CA GLY A 56 -3.06 6.91 0.50
C GLY A 56 -2.34 5.60 0.81
N THR A 57 -2.61 5.03 1.98
CA THR A 57 -1.79 3.94 2.54
C THR A 57 -2.03 2.57 1.89
N GLU A 58 -3.01 2.45 1.01
CA GLU A 58 -3.29 1.19 0.33
C GLU A 58 -2.33 1.01 -0.85
N ASN A 59 -1.35 0.12 -0.69
CA ASN A 59 -0.34 -0.15 -1.70
C ASN A 59 -0.33 -1.61 -2.16
N ARG A 60 -1.38 -2.39 -1.88
CA ARG A 60 -1.41 -3.84 -2.15
C ARG A 60 -2.64 -4.31 -2.94
N LEU A 61 -2.43 -5.29 -3.79
CA LEU A 61 -3.48 -6.07 -4.44
C LEU A 61 -3.30 -7.55 -4.10
N TYR A 62 -4.39 -8.20 -3.70
CA TYR A 62 -4.39 -9.58 -3.24
C TYR A 62 -5.13 -10.47 -4.23
N PHE A 63 -4.49 -11.56 -4.66
CA PHE A 63 -5.06 -12.55 -5.55
C PHE A 63 -5.00 -13.92 -4.87
N THR A 64 -6.16 -14.48 -4.51
CA THR A 64 -6.24 -15.75 -3.79
C THR A 64 -6.83 -16.81 -4.71
N LEU A 65 -6.09 -17.90 -4.92
CA LEU A 65 -6.59 -19.08 -5.61
C LEU A 65 -7.58 -19.84 -4.72
N GLU A 66 -8.70 -20.28 -5.29
CA GLU A 66 -9.66 -21.14 -4.59
C GLU A 66 -9.03 -22.45 -4.09
N ARG A 67 -8.03 -22.95 -4.83
CA ARG A 67 -7.19 -24.08 -4.46
C ARG A 67 -5.72 -23.75 -4.76
N PRO A 68 -4.80 -23.96 -3.80
CA PRO A 68 -3.37 -23.81 -4.04
C PRO A 68 -2.90 -24.65 -5.24
N ALA A 69 -1.97 -24.10 -6.02
CA ALA A 69 -1.47 -24.71 -7.24
C ALA A 69 0.01 -24.37 -7.47
N TYR A 70 0.64 -25.07 -8.41
CA TYR A 70 1.97 -24.72 -8.87
C TYR A 70 1.92 -23.47 -9.76
N LEU A 71 2.61 -22.41 -9.34
CA LEU A 71 2.73 -21.14 -10.03
C LEU A 71 4.04 -21.13 -10.82
N SER A 72 3.94 -21.09 -12.14
CA SER A 72 5.10 -21.01 -13.02
C SER A 72 5.52 -19.55 -13.25
N ARG A 73 4.57 -18.66 -13.51
CA ARG A 73 4.83 -17.28 -13.89
C ARG A 73 3.67 -16.35 -13.58
N LEU A 74 4.02 -15.17 -13.11
CA LEU A 74 3.12 -14.02 -13.04
C LEU A 74 3.57 -12.96 -14.06
N GLU A 75 2.61 -12.42 -14.80
CA GLU A 75 2.80 -11.25 -15.65
C GLU A 75 1.87 -10.12 -15.22
N VAL A 76 2.40 -8.92 -15.10
CA VAL A 76 1.66 -7.73 -14.66
C VAL A 76 1.89 -6.61 -15.66
N ARG A 77 0.81 -6.06 -16.22
CA ARG A 77 0.86 -4.81 -16.98
C ARG A 77 0.71 -3.66 -15.99
N ALA A 78 1.77 -2.88 -15.81
CA ALA A 78 1.80 -1.76 -14.89
C ALA A 78 2.50 -0.53 -15.50
N ASN A 79 2.15 0.66 -15.01
CA ASN A 79 2.85 1.91 -15.29
C ASN A 79 2.93 2.78 -14.04
N ASP A 80 3.87 3.72 -14.07
CA ASP A 80 4.15 4.68 -12.99
C ASP A 80 3.90 6.11 -13.49
N ASP A 81 2.89 6.30 -14.34
CA ASP A 81 2.51 7.62 -14.87
C ASP A 81 1.27 8.13 -14.10
N VAL A 82 1.43 8.27 -12.79
CA VAL A 82 0.35 8.67 -11.86
C VAL A 82 0.71 9.97 -11.14
N ALA A 83 1.86 10.00 -10.47
CA ALA A 83 2.36 11.16 -9.77
C ALA A 83 3.51 11.83 -10.55
N GLN A 84 4.07 12.91 -10.00
CA GLN A 84 5.24 13.59 -10.61
C GLN A 84 6.56 12.83 -10.41
N ARG A 85 6.60 11.90 -9.45
CA ARG A 85 7.77 11.05 -9.20
C ARG A 85 7.54 9.71 -9.90
N HIS A 86 8.63 9.16 -10.43
CA HIS A 86 8.61 7.96 -11.25
C HIS A 86 9.71 6.99 -10.81
N ASN A 87 9.54 6.44 -9.62
CA ASN A 87 10.49 5.51 -9.00
C ASN A 87 9.76 4.38 -8.28
N ALA A 88 8.61 3.96 -8.82
CA ALA A 88 7.86 2.84 -8.28
C ALA A 88 8.55 1.50 -8.57
N VAL A 89 8.52 0.63 -7.58
CA VAL A 89 8.97 -0.76 -7.63
C VAL A 89 7.78 -1.64 -7.27
N LEU A 90 7.48 -2.62 -8.13
CA LEU A 90 6.42 -3.58 -7.87
C LEU A 90 7.03 -4.87 -7.33
N ARG A 91 6.72 -5.15 -6.05
CA ARG A 91 7.09 -6.38 -5.36
C ARG A 91 5.98 -7.40 -5.48
N VAL A 92 6.38 -8.67 -5.57
CA VAL A 92 5.48 -9.81 -5.68
C VAL A 92 5.75 -10.74 -4.51
N TYR A 93 4.71 -11.08 -3.76
CA TYR A 93 4.76 -12.06 -2.70
C TYR A 93 3.91 -13.27 -3.05
N VAL A 94 4.36 -14.47 -2.66
CA VAL A 94 3.59 -15.71 -2.73
C VAL A 94 3.50 -16.27 -1.32
N ASP A 95 2.28 -16.39 -0.79
CA ASP A 95 2.00 -16.83 0.58
C ASP A 95 2.82 -16.09 1.66
N GLY A 96 3.10 -14.80 1.43
CA GLY A 96 3.87 -13.94 2.32
C GLY A 96 5.37 -13.86 2.05
N ASP A 97 5.92 -14.77 1.24
CA ASP A 97 7.34 -14.76 0.85
C ASP A 97 7.56 -13.87 -0.37
N LEU A 98 8.58 -13.00 -0.33
CA LEU A 98 8.99 -12.22 -1.50
C LEU A 98 9.46 -13.17 -2.62
N ALA A 99 8.73 -13.17 -3.74
CA ALA A 99 9.02 -13.98 -4.91
C ALA A 99 9.76 -13.19 -6.00
N GLY A 100 9.65 -11.86 -6.00
CA GLY A 100 10.41 -11.01 -6.91
C GLY A 100 10.05 -9.54 -6.80
N GLN A 101 10.86 -8.68 -7.41
CA GLN A 101 10.60 -7.24 -7.52
C GLN A 101 11.18 -6.70 -8.82
N GLN A 102 10.52 -5.71 -9.41
CA GLN A 102 10.98 -5.03 -10.63
C GLN A 102 10.56 -3.56 -10.61
N ASP A 103 11.39 -2.70 -11.18
CA ASP A 103 11.04 -1.28 -11.38
C ASP A 103 9.86 -1.16 -12.36
N VAL A 104 8.91 -0.31 -12.02
CA VAL A 104 7.82 0.07 -12.93
C VAL A 104 8.29 1.25 -13.76
N LYS A 105 8.18 1.15 -15.08
CA LYS A 105 8.53 2.26 -15.97
C LYS A 105 7.36 3.22 -16.08
N GLN A 106 7.66 4.53 -16.17
CA GLN A 106 6.66 5.57 -16.36
C GLN A 106 5.72 5.26 -17.54
N ALA A 107 6.27 5.03 -18.74
CA ALA A 107 5.48 4.70 -19.93
C ALA A 107 4.71 3.35 -19.85
N GLY A 108 4.97 2.57 -18.81
CA GLY A 108 4.40 1.25 -18.59
C GLY A 108 5.12 0.13 -19.32
N SER A 109 4.96 -1.07 -18.80
CA SER A 109 5.48 -2.30 -19.40
C SER A 109 4.73 -3.53 -18.87
N THR A 110 4.97 -4.68 -19.49
CA THR A 110 4.60 -5.96 -18.90
C THR A 110 5.80 -6.49 -18.11
N LEU A 111 5.65 -6.51 -16.79
CA LEU A 111 6.61 -7.09 -15.85
C LEU A 111 6.37 -8.60 -15.78
N SER A 112 7.44 -9.40 -15.85
CA SER A 112 7.35 -10.86 -15.86
C SER A 112 8.15 -11.46 -14.71
N TYR A 113 7.48 -12.15 -13.80
CA TYR A 113 8.05 -12.76 -12.60
C TYR A 113 8.02 -14.29 -12.73
N PRO A 114 9.17 -14.97 -12.89
CA PRO A 114 9.25 -16.41 -12.74
C PRO A 114 9.01 -16.79 -11.28
N LEU A 115 8.01 -17.63 -11.00
CA LEU A 115 7.63 -17.99 -9.61
C LEU A 115 8.11 -19.39 -9.23
N TYR A 116 7.92 -20.36 -10.13
CA TYR A 116 8.31 -21.77 -10.00
C TYR A 116 8.08 -22.41 -8.62
N ARG A 117 6.94 -22.12 -7.99
CA ARG A 117 6.63 -22.58 -6.63
C ARG A 117 5.16 -22.85 -6.43
N PHE A 118 4.84 -23.68 -5.43
CA PHE A 118 3.46 -23.95 -5.05
C PHE A 118 2.94 -22.83 -4.12
N GLY A 119 1.71 -22.36 -4.32
CA GLY A 119 1.10 -21.37 -3.43
C GLY A 119 -0.36 -21.08 -3.70
N GLY A 120 -0.99 -20.32 -2.79
CA GLY A 120 -2.42 -20.02 -2.82
C GLY A 120 -2.76 -18.52 -2.86
N GLN A 121 -1.84 -17.65 -2.44
CA GLN A 121 -2.03 -16.21 -2.46
C GLN A 121 -0.85 -15.52 -3.15
N VAL A 122 -1.17 -14.64 -4.09
CA VAL A 122 -0.21 -13.73 -4.72
C VAL A 122 -0.56 -12.30 -4.30
N VAL A 123 0.42 -11.56 -3.82
CA VAL A 123 0.26 -10.13 -3.46
C VAL A 123 1.17 -9.29 -4.34
N LEU A 124 0.60 -8.24 -4.93
CA LEU A 124 1.37 -7.17 -5.57
C LEU A 124 1.46 -6.03 -4.59
N GLU A 125 2.66 -5.50 -4.36
CA GLU A 125 2.89 -4.35 -3.48
C GLU A 125 3.66 -3.27 -4.24
N SER A 126 3.15 -2.04 -4.24
CA SER A 126 3.85 -0.88 -4.77
C SER A 126 4.64 -0.18 -3.68
N VAL A 127 5.93 0.08 -3.95
CA VAL A 127 6.84 0.78 -3.05
C VAL A 127 7.73 1.74 -3.83
N SER A 128 8.29 2.73 -3.14
CA SER A 128 9.31 3.61 -3.72
C SER A 128 10.70 2.98 -3.63
N THR A 129 11.60 3.28 -4.58
CA THR A 129 13.02 2.85 -4.51
C THR A 129 13.70 3.29 -3.21
N ASP A 130 13.27 4.43 -2.66
CA ASP A 130 13.88 5.06 -1.49
C ASP A 130 13.17 4.66 -0.18
N GLY A 131 12.21 3.72 -0.26
CA GLY A 131 11.37 3.30 0.84
C GLY A 131 10.06 4.09 0.94
N GLY A 132 9.06 3.49 1.59
CA GLY A 132 7.69 4.01 1.58
C GLY A 132 6.88 3.50 0.38
N THR A 133 5.71 4.09 0.19
CA THR A 133 4.78 3.75 -0.90
C THR A 133 4.99 4.69 -2.09
N GLU A 134 4.94 4.16 -3.30
CA GLU A 134 4.86 4.94 -4.54
C GLU A 134 3.63 4.52 -5.31
N GLU A 135 3.10 5.43 -6.12
CA GLU A 135 1.96 5.19 -6.99
C GLU A 135 2.29 4.17 -8.09
N THR A 136 1.34 3.28 -8.42
CA THR A 136 1.45 2.41 -9.59
C THR A 136 0.06 2.10 -10.12
N GLN A 137 -0.13 2.29 -11.42
CA GLN A 137 -1.33 1.85 -12.12
C GLN A 137 -1.15 0.42 -12.63
N VAL A 138 -1.95 -0.52 -12.10
CA VAL A 138 -2.00 -1.92 -12.53
C VAL A 138 -3.17 -2.11 -13.49
N GLY A 139 -2.86 -2.32 -14.77
CA GLY A 139 -3.86 -2.50 -15.82
C GLY A 139 -4.34 -3.94 -15.98
N GLY A 140 -3.48 -4.93 -15.72
CA GLY A 140 -3.86 -6.33 -15.86
C GLY A 140 -2.86 -7.30 -15.28
N VAL A 141 -3.34 -8.49 -14.95
CA VAL A 141 -2.58 -9.56 -14.31
C VAL A 141 -2.87 -10.88 -15.01
N ARG A 142 -1.83 -11.66 -15.28
CA ARG A 142 -1.93 -13.03 -15.80
C ARG A 142 -1.08 -13.96 -14.95
N LEU A 143 -1.69 -15.02 -14.43
CA LEU A 143 -1.05 -16.05 -13.61
C LEU A 143 -1.12 -17.40 -14.31
N ARG A 144 0.00 -18.12 -14.30
CA ARG A 144 0.19 -19.44 -14.89
C ARG A 144 1.02 -20.32 -13.96
#